data_AF-A0A5N5DAS6-F1
#
_entry.id   AF-A0A5N5DAS6-F1
#
_cell.length_a   1.000
_cell.length_b   1.000
_cell.length_c   1.000
_cell.angle_alpha   90.00
_cell.angle_beta   90.00
_cell.angle_gamma   90.00
#
_symmetry.space_group_name_H-M   'P 1'
#
loop_
_entity.id
_entity.type
_entity.pdbx_description
1 polymer ?
#
loop_
_entity_poly.entity_id
_entity_poly.type
_entity_poly.pdbx_seq_one_letter_code
_entity_poly.pdbx_strand_id
1 'polypeptide(L)'
;MVLVKRICPPERRKATIAVTAKPSSPTLSVSSQQQPEQFQLRISLRIAETTRPGQAITICTDGTVFAPSDPEDDGEFDTLARGTASLTSTADPKNRHINLGHFLIHRARRNPPPPADLKERLSTHLLTIPAEGEVEVAHDLPLSRVFLHEGRLKAEDVVGETWSLELNDGFVGTTWWCWGDLNGELKEKRLSDWHEGMRPEIMPKPDLGSEWVLGCNPVELVFENRTEDSTFQFVE
;
A
#
# COMPACT_ATOMS: atom_id res chain seq x y z
N MET A 1 11.67 0.45 2.58
CA MET A 1 11.38 1.90 2.77
C MET A 1 10.32 1.97 3.84
N VAL A 2 10.56 2.70 4.93
CA VAL A 2 9.56 2.97 5.96
C VAL A 2 9.17 4.43 5.83
N LEU A 3 7.87 4.71 5.75
CA LEU A 3 7.33 6.07 5.69
C LEU A 3 7.49 6.71 7.07
N VAL A 4 8.23 7.81 7.12
CA VAL A 4 8.30 8.64 8.32
C VAL A 4 7.08 9.55 8.33
N LYS A 5 6.03 9.15 9.06
CA LYS A 5 4.83 9.97 9.24
C LYS A 5 5.17 11.18 10.11
N ARG A 6 5.21 12.36 9.50
CA ARG A 6 5.34 13.61 10.25
C ARG A 6 3.96 14.03 10.74
N ILE A 7 3.90 14.51 11.98
CA ILE A 7 2.67 15.02 12.57
C ILE A 7 2.24 16.28 11.80
N CYS A 8 1.05 16.24 11.21
CA CYS A 8 0.40 17.40 10.61
C CYS A 8 -0.77 17.82 11.51
N PRO A 9 -0.80 19.08 11.97
CA PRO A 9 -1.86 19.53 12.83
C PRO A 9 -3.19 19.55 12.05
N PRO A 10 -4.35 19.30 12.71
CA PRO A 10 -5.63 19.10 12.03
C PRO A 10 -5.99 20.17 11.01
N GLU A 11 -5.73 21.44 11.32
CA GLU A 11 -6.04 22.59 10.48
C GLU A 11 -5.25 22.68 9.17
N ARG A 12 -4.15 21.93 9.06
CA ARG A 12 -3.32 21.85 7.84
C ARG A 12 -3.59 20.61 7.01
N ARG A 13 -4.41 19.67 7.50
CA ARG A 13 -4.76 18.46 6.76
C ARG A 13 -5.63 18.83 5.58
N LYS A 14 -5.26 18.36 4.39
CA LYS A 14 -6.02 18.56 3.17
C LYS A 14 -7.06 17.46 2.96
N ALA A 15 -6.73 16.22 3.36
CA ALA A 15 -7.64 15.09 3.38
C ALA A 15 -7.16 14.00 4.36
N THR A 16 -8.12 13.19 4.80
CA THR A 16 -7.91 11.99 5.61
C THR A 16 -8.44 10.79 4.83
N ILE A 17 -7.57 9.80 4.60
CA ILE A 17 -7.87 8.55 3.93
C ILE A 17 -8.10 7.49 4.98
N ALA A 18 -9.29 6.90 5.00
CA ALA A 18 -9.55 5.69 5.77
C ALA A 18 -9.04 4.48 5.00
N VAL A 19 -8.25 3.65 5.69
CA VAL A 19 -7.66 2.43 5.16
C VAL A 19 -8.20 1.25 5.95
N THR A 20 -8.75 0.27 5.25
CA THR A 20 -9.28 -0.96 5.87
C THR A 20 -8.71 -2.17 5.16
N ALA A 21 -8.11 -3.09 5.90
CA ALA A 21 -7.68 -4.39 5.39
C ALA A 21 -8.66 -5.50 5.79
N LYS A 22 -8.89 -6.45 4.89
CA LYS A 22 -9.68 -7.67 5.16
C LYS A 22 -9.14 -8.85 4.35
N PRO A 23 -9.21 -10.08 4.88
CA PRO A 23 -9.01 -11.26 4.06
C PRO A 23 -10.19 -11.43 3.08
N SER A 24 -9.93 -12.01 1.91
CA SER A 24 -11.00 -12.30 0.93
C SER A 24 -11.96 -13.39 1.38
N SER A 25 -11.54 -14.22 2.34
CA SER A 25 -12.29 -15.34 2.91
C SER A 25 -12.07 -15.40 4.42
N PRO A 26 -13.07 -15.80 5.22
CA PRO A 26 -12.89 -16.05 6.65
C PRO A 26 -12.03 -17.28 6.94
N THR A 27 -11.73 -18.10 5.93
CA THR A 27 -10.96 -19.34 6.07
C THR A 27 -9.91 -19.49 4.98
N LEU A 28 -8.77 -20.09 5.34
CA LEU A 28 -7.71 -20.51 4.43
C LEU A 28 -7.44 -22.01 4.64
N SER A 29 -7.76 -22.84 3.64
CA SER A 29 -7.53 -24.29 3.72
C SER A 29 -6.04 -24.61 3.56
N VAL A 30 -5.56 -25.55 4.38
CA VAL A 30 -4.20 -26.07 4.28
C VAL A 30 -4.09 -27.28 3.34
N SER A 31 -5.21 -27.93 2.99
CA SER A 31 -5.23 -29.06 2.05
C SER A 31 -5.01 -28.62 0.61
N SER A 32 -4.11 -29.33 -0.06
CA SER A 32 -3.79 -29.15 -1.47
C SER A 32 -4.95 -29.48 -2.43
N GLN A 33 -5.99 -30.19 -1.97
CA GLN A 33 -7.14 -30.57 -2.79
C GLN A 33 -8.28 -29.55 -2.77
N GLN A 34 -8.26 -28.61 -1.81
CA GLN A 34 -9.32 -27.65 -1.57
C GLN A 34 -8.79 -26.21 -1.55
N GLN A 35 -7.69 -25.90 -2.27
CA GLN A 35 -7.29 -24.51 -2.42
C GLN A 35 -8.49 -23.72 -2.98
N PRO A 36 -9.12 -22.84 -2.19
CA PRO A 36 -10.12 -21.96 -2.75
C PRO A 36 -9.42 -21.05 -3.75
N GLU A 37 -10.16 -20.58 -4.75
CA GLU A 37 -9.73 -19.50 -5.64
C GLU A 37 -9.03 -18.40 -4.81
N GLN A 38 -7.74 -18.19 -5.07
CA GLN A 38 -6.86 -17.11 -4.61
C GLN A 38 -7.29 -16.41 -3.28
N PHE A 39 -6.87 -16.95 -2.13
CA PHE A 39 -6.93 -16.21 -0.87
C PHE A 39 -6.14 -14.91 -1.01
N GLN A 40 -6.72 -13.77 -0.62
CA GLN A 40 -6.18 -12.44 -0.86
C GLN A 40 -6.27 -11.60 0.41
N LEU A 41 -5.30 -10.70 0.57
CA LEU A 41 -5.42 -9.52 1.41
C LEU A 41 -6.00 -8.38 0.58
N ARG A 42 -7.20 -7.90 0.92
CA ARG A 42 -7.87 -6.77 0.28
C ARG A 42 -7.76 -5.53 1.14
N ILE A 43 -7.30 -4.44 0.55
CA ILE A 43 -7.07 -3.16 1.22
C ILE A 43 -7.90 -2.10 0.52
N SER A 44 -8.94 -1.62 1.20
CA SER A 44 -9.80 -0.54 0.72
C SER A 44 -9.27 0.81 1.19
N LEU A 45 -9.24 1.78 0.28
CA LEU A 45 -8.95 3.18 0.56
C LEU A 45 -10.17 4.02 0.20
N ARG A 46 -10.58 4.90 1.13
CA ARG A 46 -11.64 5.89 0.88
C ARG A 46 -11.32 7.23 1.50
N ILE A 47 -11.80 8.31 0.88
CA ILE A 47 -11.70 9.65 1.45
C ILE A 47 -12.71 9.74 2.61
N ALA A 48 -12.21 9.84 3.84
CA ALA A 48 -13.04 10.02 5.02
C ALA A 48 -13.38 11.50 5.26
N GLU A 49 -12.38 12.37 5.03
CA GLU A 49 -12.50 13.82 5.19
C GLU A 49 -11.70 14.50 4.08
N THR A 50 -12.18 15.63 3.58
CA THR A 50 -11.49 16.38 2.53
C THR A 50 -11.84 17.86 2.57
N THR A 51 -10.87 18.69 2.27
CA THR A 51 -11.05 20.14 2.02
C THR A 51 -11.65 20.44 0.64
N ARG A 52 -11.74 19.42 -0.23
CA ARG A 52 -12.29 19.52 -1.60
C ARG A 52 -13.30 18.40 -1.86
N PRO A 53 -14.54 18.54 -1.36
CA PRO A 53 -15.61 17.58 -1.62
C PRO A 53 -15.84 17.40 -3.13
N GLY A 54 -16.13 16.17 -3.55
CA GLY A 54 -16.35 15.85 -4.97
C GLY A 54 -15.08 15.75 -5.82
N GLN A 55 -13.89 15.89 -5.23
CA GLN A 55 -12.62 15.75 -5.94
C GLN A 55 -11.88 14.47 -5.56
N ALA A 56 -11.47 13.70 -6.57
CA ALA A 56 -10.65 12.50 -6.40
C ALA A 56 -9.21 12.85 -5.98
N ILE A 57 -8.50 11.87 -5.42
CA ILE A 57 -7.10 11.99 -5.01
C ILE A 57 -6.28 10.92 -5.71
N THR A 58 -5.22 11.30 -6.41
CA THR A 58 -4.23 10.35 -6.93
C THR A 58 -3.00 10.32 -6.04
N ILE A 59 -2.57 9.12 -5.66
CA ILE A 59 -1.36 8.87 -4.86
C ILE A 59 -0.36 8.03 -5.64
N CYS A 60 0.93 8.20 -5.31
CA CYS A 60 1.97 7.25 -5.68
C CYS A 60 2.05 6.15 -4.61
N THR A 61 1.92 4.89 -5.01
CA THR A 61 1.89 3.75 -4.09
C THR A 61 3.26 3.10 -3.89
N ASP A 62 4.29 3.60 -4.57
CA ASP A 62 5.64 3.04 -4.55
C ASP A 62 6.17 2.79 -3.14
N GLY A 63 6.48 1.53 -2.87
CA GLY A 63 7.08 1.10 -1.63
C GLY A 63 6.18 1.18 -0.40
N THR A 64 4.88 1.40 -0.60
CA THR A 64 3.81 1.35 0.42
C THR A 64 3.12 -0.02 0.39
N VAL A 65 2.16 -0.27 1.27
CA VAL A 65 1.33 -1.49 1.23
C VAL A 65 0.31 -1.48 0.08
N PHE A 66 0.15 -0.36 -0.63
CA PHE A 66 -0.78 -0.21 -1.76
C PHE A 66 -0.13 -0.46 -3.12
N ALA A 67 1.19 -0.68 -3.15
CA ALA A 67 1.86 -1.07 -4.39
C ALA A 67 1.40 -2.47 -4.79
N PRO A 68 1.25 -2.78 -6.09
CA PRO A 68 0.96 -4.15 -6.50
C PRO A 68 2.04 -5.11 -6.00
N SER A 69 1.62 -6.36 -5.80
CA SER A 69 2.52 -7.49 -5.63
C SER A 69 2.42 -8.33 -6.88
N ASP A 70 3.32 -8.17 -7.84
CA ASP A 70 3.44 -9.14 -8.93
C ASP A 70 4.57 -10.13 -8.61
N PRO A 71 4.26 -11.41 -8.33
CA PRO A 71 5.27 -12.45 -8.14
C PRO A 71 5.81 -13.02 -9.47
N GLU A 72 5.20 -12.72 -10.62
CA GLU A 72 5.59 -13.26 -11.94
C GLU A 72 6.40 -12.28 -12.78
N ASP A 73 6.41 -10.99 -12.46
CA ASP A 73 7.25 -10.01 -13.14
C ASP A 73 8.65 -9.97 -12.49
N ASP A 74 9.66 -10.51 -13.19
CA ASP A 74 11.06 -10.73 -12.77
C ASP A 74 11.81 -9.46 -12.27
N GLY A 75 11.14 -8.30 -12.21
CA GLY A 75 11.66 -7.03 -11.70
C GLY A 75 10.83 -6.36 -10.60
N GLU A 76 9.60 -6.82 -10.31
CA GLU A 76 8.75 -6.27 -9.27
C GLU A 76 8.85 -7.09 -7.98
N PHE A 77 9.00 -6.40 -6.85
CA PHE A 77 9.27 -7.07 -5.57
C PHE A 77 7.97 -7.28 -4.81
N ASP A 78 7.80 -8.49 -4.27
CA ASP A 78 6.72 -8.84 -3.35
C ASP A 78 6.58 -7.77 -2.23
N THR A 79 5.46 -7.03 -2.28
CA THR A 79 5.19 -5.94 -1.33
C THR A 79 4.98 -6.46 0.09
N LEU A 80 4.38 -7.65 0.25
CA LEU A 80 4.14 -8.27 1.56
C LEU A 80 5.45 -8.77 2.19
N ALA A 81 6.37 -9.32 1.39
CA ALA A 81 7.67 -9.81 1.85
C ALA A 81 8.60 -8.72 2.39
N ARG A 82 8.23 -7.45 2.23
CA ARG A 82 8.92 -6.29 2.83
C ARG A 82 8.47 -6.03 4.27
N GLY A 83 7.56 -6.83 4.82
CA GLY A 83 6.98 -6.65 6.16
C GLY A 83 5.92 -5.54 6.20
N THR A 84 5.20 -5.34 5.10
CA THR A 84 4.11 -4.35 5.00
C THR A 84 2.83 -4.80 5.71
N ALA A 85 2.69 -6.11 5.92
CA ALA A 85 1.65 -6.72 6.72
C ALA A 85 2.23 -7.87 7.55
N SER A 86 1.53 -8.26 8.61
CA SER A 86 1.86 -9.38 9.48
C SER A 86 0.64 -10.23 9.78
N LEU A 87 0.87 -11.50 10.06
CA LEU A 87 -0.14 -12.43 10.54
C LEU A 87 0.20 -12.82 11.98
N THR A 88 -0.74 -12.57 12.89
CA THR A 88 -0.52 -12.76 14.33
C THR A 88 -1.64 -13.63 14.90
N SER A 89 -1.28 -14.66 15.68
CA SER A 89 -2.27 -15.53 16.31
C SER A 89 -3.12 -14.72 17.29
N THR A 90 -4.44 -14.89 17.23
CA THR A 90 -5.34 -14.22 18.19
C THR A 90 -5.26 -14.84 19.59
N ALA A 91 -4.86 -16.11 19.69
CA ALA A 91 -4.72 -16.83 20.96
C ALA A 91 -3.38 -16.55 21.66
N ASP A 92 -2.30 -16.38 20.90
CA ASP A 92 -0.97 -16.04 21.43
C ASP A 92 -0.26 -14.96 20.57
N PRO A 93 -0.72 -13.70 20.64
CA PRO A 93 -0.22 -12.65 19.77
C PRO A 93 1.23 -12.23 20.07
N LYS A 94 1.77 -12.60 21.23
CA LYS A 94 3.14 -12.19 21.62
C LYS A 94 4.19 -13.15 21.08
N ASN A 95 3.88 -14.44 20.98
CA ASN A 95 4.88 -15.45 20.63
C ASN A 95 4.61 -16.11 19.28
N ARG A 96 3.39 -16.01 18.74
CA ARG A 96 3.01 -16.66 17.47
C ARG A 96 2.66 -15.64 16.40
N HIS A 97 3.60 -15.46 15.48
CA HIS A 97 3.45 -14.69 14.25
C HIS A 97 3.92 -15.56 13.08
N ILE A 98 3.33 -15.35 11.90
CA ILE A 98 3.85 -15.87 10.65
C ILE A 98 4.60 -14.74 9.95
N ASN A 99 5.87 -14.99 9.67
CA ASN A 99 6.76 -14.08 8.99
C ASN A 99 6.51 -14.13 7.48
N LEU A 100 5.81 -13.12 6.98
CA LEU A 100 5.64 -12.94 5.53
C LEU A 100 6.92 -12.48 4.83
N GLY A 101 7.98 -12.16 5.57
CA GLY A 101 9.26 -11.63 5.06
C GLY A 101 9.64 -10.30 5.71
N HIS A 102 10.91 -9.90 5.57
CA HIS A 102 11.38 -8.58 6.01
C HIS A 102 12.53 -8.07 5.15
N PHE A 103 12.32 -8.05 3.83
CA PHE A 103 13.36 -7.65 2.88
C PHE A 103 13.46 -6.13 2.76
N LEU A 104 14.67 -5.62 3.00
CA LEU A 104 15.01 -4.23 2.72
C LEU A 104 15.58 -4.12 1.31
N ILE A 105 14.85 -3.43 0.44
CA ILE A 105 15.31 -3.17 -0.92
C ILE A 105 16.37 -2.07 -0.91
N HIS A 106 17.55 -2.39 -1.43
CA HIS A 106 18.55 -1.41 -1.81
C HIS A 106 18.48 -1.17 -3.33
N ARG A 107 17.85 -0.07 -3.76
CA ARG A 107 17.83 0.30 -5.18
C ARG A 107 19.12 1.05 -5.51
N ALA A 108 19.93 0.50 -6.41
CA ALA A 108 21.04 1.24 -7.00
C ALA A 108 20.51 2.47 -7.76
N ARG A 109 21.28 3.55 -7.81
CA ARG A 109 20.94 4.71 -8.64
C ARG A 109 20.86 4.26 -10.10
N ARG A 110 19.71 4.49 -10.75
CA ARG A 110 19.54 4.22 -12.18
C ARG A 110 20.31 5.27 -13.00
N ASN A 111 20.99 4.80 -14.04
CA ASN A 111 21.62 5.63 -15.06
C ASN A 111 21.16 5.11 -16.43
N PRO A 112 20.42 5.88 -17.24
CA PRO A 112 20.03 7.28 -17.02
C PRO A 112 19.06 7.49 -15.85
N PRO A 113 18.91 8.73 -15.35
CA PRO A 113 17.89 9.05 -14.36
C PRO A 113 16.48 8.72 -14.89
N PRO A 114 15.53 8.38 -14.01
CA PRO A 114 14.16 8.09 -14.44
C PRO A 114 13.50 9.30 -15.10
N PRO A 115 12.50 9.09 -15.99
CA PRO A 115 11.72 10.17 -16.59
C PRO A 115 11.15 11.15 -15.56
N ALA A 116 10.98 12.41 -15.94
CA ALA A 116 10.42 13.45 -15.08
C ALA A 116 8.92 13.24 -14.81
N ASP A 117 8.19 12.71 -15.81
CA ASP A 117 6.78 12.34 -15.65
C ASP A 117 6.67 11.01 -14.90
N LEU A 118 5.96 11.01 -13.77
CA LEU A 118 5.71 9.83 -12.97
C LEU A 118 4.97 8.75 -13.77
N LYS A 119 4.14 9.13 -14.74
CA LYS A 119 3.41 8.17 -15.60
C LYS A 119 4.33 7.39 -16.54
N GLU A 120 5.52 7.91 -16.84
CA GLU A 120 6.49 7.27 -17.74
C GLU A 120 7.47 6.37 -16.97
N ARG A 121 7.41 6.34 -15.64
CA ARG A 121 8.34 5.56 -14.80
C ARG A 121 7.85 4.12 -14.65
N LEU A 122 8.62 3.18 -15.19
CA LEU A 122 8.31 1.74 -15.12
C LEU A 122 8.04 1.20 -13.71
N SER A 123 8.68 1.75 -12.68
CA SER A 123 8.52 1.26 -11.31
C SER A 123 7.61 2.14 -10.46
N THR A 124 6.82 3.02 -11.10
CA THR A 124 5.92 3.93 -10.43
C THR A 124 4.48 3.51 -10.62
N HIS A 125 3.83 3.28 -9.49
CA HIS A 125 2.44 2.90 -9.41
C HIS A 125 1.61 4.06 -8.90
N LEU A 126 0.56 4.39 -9.65
CA LEU A 126 -0.35 5.47 -9.33
C LEU A 126 -1.74 4.89 -9.10
N LEU A 127 -2.41 5.37 -8.06
CA LEU A 127 -3.74 4.93 -7.66
C LEU A 127 -4.64 6.14 -7.46
N THR A 128 -5.81 6.15 -8.09
CA THR A 128 -6.86 7.13 -7.79
C THR A 128 -7.78 6.58 -6.69
N ILE A 129 -7.92 7.34 -5.62
CA ILE A 129 -8.99 7.20 -4.64
C ILE A 129 -10.15 8.10 -5.12
N PRO A 130 -11.32 7.53 -5.47
CA PRO A 130 -12.42 8.30 -6.02
C PRO A 130 -12.97 9.29 -4.98
N ALA A 131 -13.59 10.37 -5.47
CA ALA A 131 -14.22 11.38 -4.62
C ALA A 131 -15.34 10.80 -3.75
N GLU A 132 -16.10 9.87 -4.32
CA GLU A 132 -17.15 9.10 -3.66
C GLU A 132 -16.86 7.61 -3.84
N GLY A 133 -17.10 6.83 -2.78
CA GLY A 133 -16.84 5.38 -2.77
C GLY A 133 -15.43 5.04 -2.25
N GLU A 134 -14.92 3.91 -2.71
CA GLU A 134 -13.62 3.37 -2.31
C GLU A 134 -12.91 2.72 -3.50
N VAL A 135 -11.59 2.57 -3.37
CA VAL A 135 -10.76 1.78 -4.28
C VAL A 135 -10.10 0.65 -3.51
N GLU A 136 -10.04 -0.54 -4.10
CA GLU A 136 -9.48 -1.74 -3.48
C GLU A 136 -8.14 -2.10 -4.15
N VAL A 137 -7.16 -2.44 -3.31
CA VAL A 137 -5.91 -3.08 -3.73
C VAL A 137 -5.92 -4.50 -3.16
N ALA A 138 -5.74 -5.50 -4.02
CA ALA A 138 -5.69 -6.90 -3.61
C ALA A 138 -4.26 -7.44 -3.73
N HIS A 139 -3.83 -8.19 -2.71
CA HIS A 139 -2.58 -8.95 -2.72
C HIS A 139 -2.90 -10.42 -2.60
N ASP A 140 -2.51 -11.21 -3.60
CA ASP A 140 -2.64 -12.66 -3.55
C ASP A 140 -1.80 -13.22 -2.41
N LEU A 141 -2.42 -13.93 -1.48
CA LEU A 141 -1.77 -14.49 -0.32
C LEU A 141 -2.07 -16.00 -0.21
N PRO A 142 -1.76 -16.79 -1.26
CA PRO A 142 -1.98 -18.23 -1.20
C PRO A 142 -1.16 -18.85 -0.07
N LEU A 143 -1.56 -20.03 0.40
CA LEU A 143 -0.89 -20.75 1.48
C LEU A 143 0.63 -20.88 1.25
N SER A 144 1.04 -21.16 0.00
CA SER A 144 2.45 -21.24 -0.38
C SER A 144 3.22 -19.94 -0.12
N ARG A 145 2.58 -18.78 -0.33
CA ARG A 145 3.16 -17.46 -0.07
C ARG A 145 3.17 -17.12 1.41
N VAL A 146 2.12 -17.49 2.15
CA VAL A 146 2.02 -17.29 3.61
C VAL A 146 3.22 -17.90 4.33
N PHE A 147 3.62 -19.11 3.95
CA PHE A 147 4.71 -19.83 4.60
C PHE A 147 6.06 -19.74 3.86
N LEU A 148 6.15 -18.98 2.77
CA LEU A 148 7.35 -18.91 1.92
C LEU A 148 8.62 -18.49 2.70
N HIS A 149 8.45 -17.60 3.68
CA HIS A 149 9.55 -17.05 4.50
C HIS A 149 9.44 -17.44 5.97
N GLU A 150 8.47 -18.27 6.32
CA GLU A 150 8.26 -18.76 7.68
C GLU A 150 9.21 -19.92 7.96
N GLY A 151 9.94 -19.84 9.08
CA GLY A 151 10.97 -20.82 9.44
C GLY A 151 10.66 -21.63 10.71
N ARG A 152 9.65 -21.25 11.48
CA ARG A 152 9.31 -21.82 12.78
C ARG A 152 8.00 -22.59 12.76
N LEU A 153 7.00 -22.10 12.03
CA LEU A 153 5.68 -22.72 11.93
C LEU A 153 5.50 -23.40 10.57
N LYS A 154 4.79 -24.52 10.56
CA LYS A 154 4.30 -25.17 9.34
C LYS A 154 2.81 -24.95 9.18
N ALA A 155 2.28 -25.23 7.99
CA ALA A 155 0.86 -25.10 7.70
C ALA A 155 0.01 -25.97 8.63
N GLU A 156 0.48 -27.16 9.00
CA GLU A 156 -0.23 -28.07 9.89
C GLU A 156 -0.29 -27.55 11.34
N ASP A 157 0.67 -26.71 11.76
CA ASP A 157 0.77 -26.19 13.13
C ASP A 157 -0.25 -25.07 13.43
N VAL A 158 -0.94 -24.57 12.41
CA VAL A 158 -1.86 -23.42 12.53
C VAL A 158 -3.33 -23.81 12.30
N VAL A 159 -3.60 -25.05 11.92
CA VAL A 159 -4.96 -25.55 11.63
C VAL A 159 -5.84 -25.40 12.87
N GLY A 160 -7.05 -24.87 12.66
CA GLY A 160 -8.01 -24.61 13.72
C GLY A 160 -7.76 -23.31 14.48
N GLU A 161 -6.63 -22.62 14.27
CA GLU A 161 -6.34 -21.35 14.92
C GLU A 161 -6.89 -20.15 14.14
N THR A 162 -7.35 -19.13 14.87
CA THR A 162 -7.74 -17.84 14.30
C THR A 162 -6.55 -16.88 14.31
N TRP A 163 -6.29 -16.28 13.16
CA TRP A 163 -5.19 -15.37 12.90
C TRP A 163 -5.71 -14.01 12.51
N SER A 164 -5.07 -12.98 13.02
CA SER A 164 -5.31 -11.59 12.68
C SER A 164 -4.33 -11.13 11.60
N LEU A 165 -4.83 -10.34 10.67
CA LEU A 165 -4.04 -9.67 9.65
C LEU A 165 -3.88 -8.21 10.05
N GLU A 166 -2.63 -7.79 10.19
CA GLU A 166 -2.27 -6.45 10.63
C GLU A 166 -1.45 -5.74 9.56
N LEU A 167 -1.81 -4.51 9.23
CA LEU A 167 -0.98 -3.66 8.37
C LEU A 167 0.11 -2.99 9.21
N ASN A 168 1.33 -2.99 8.70
CA ASN A 168 2.42 -2.23 9.31
C ASN A 168 2.23 -0.74 9.01
N ASP A 169 1.95 0.05 10.05
CA ASP A 169 1.67 1.48 9.94
C ASP A 169 2.78 2.27 9.22
N GLY A 170 4.03 1.80 9.34
CA GLY A 170 5.19 2.38 8.64
C GLY A 170 5.14 2.25 7.11
N PHE A 171 4.20 1.48 6.56
CA PHE A 171 3.98 1.32 5.11
C PHE A 171 2.61 1.82 4.65
N VAL A 172 1.77 2.32 5.56
CA VAL A 172 0.45 2.89 5.26
C VAL A 172 0.60 4.39 5.01
N GLY A 173 0.67 4.78 3.73
CA GLY A 173 0.73 6.18 3.34
C GLY A 173 1.16 6.38 1.90
N THR A 174 1.77 7.52 1.59
CA THR A 174 2.31 7.81 0.26
C THR A 174 3.53 8.73 0.34
N THR A 175 4.35 8.73 -0.71
CA THR A 175 5.47 9.67 -0.89
C THR A 175 5.14 10.84 -1.81
N TRP A 176 4.03 10.77 -2.56
CA TRP A 176 3.60 11.78 -3.51
C TRP A 176 2.10 11.69 -3.76
N TRP A 177 1.41 12.82 -3.86
CA TRP A 177 -0.02 12.83 -4.20
C TRP A 177 -0.46 14.13 -4.86
N CYS A 178 -1.61 14.12 -5.52
CA CYS A 178 -2.28 15.31 -6.03
C CYS A 178 -3.80 15.12 -6.08
N TRP A 179 -4.52 16.20 -6.42
CA TRP A 179 -5.96 16.16 -6.67
C TRP A 179 -6.27 15.82 -8.13
N GLY A 180 -7.33 15.07 -8.36
CA GLY A 180 -7.82 14.67 -9.68
C GLY A 180 -7.80 13.16 -9.89
N ASP A 181 -8.49 12.70 -10.93
CA ASP A 181 -8.50 11.30 -11.35
C ASP A 181 -7.55 11.08 -12.54
N LEU A 182 -6.72 10.03 -12.45
CA LEU A 182 -5.87 9.51 -13.54
C LEU A 182 -6.62 9.30 -14.85
N ASN A 183 -7.85 8.82 -14.80
CA ASN A 183 -8.66 8.54 -16.00
C ASN A 183 -9.55 9.73 -16.40
N GLY A 184 -9.64 10.75 -15.55
CA GLY A 184 -10.41 11.97 -15.73
C GLY A 184 -9.51 13.19 -15.95
N GLU A 185 -9.47 14.10 -14.97
CA GLU A 185 -8.80 15.40 -15.11
C GLU A 185 -7.29 15.29 -15.34
N LEU A 186 -6.67 14.22 -14.84
CA LEU A 186 -5.24 14.01 -14.95
C LEU A 186 -4.86 13.24 -16.22
N LYS A 187 -5.80 12.72 -17.00
CA LYS A 187 -5.51 11.82 -18.13
C LYS A 187 -4.45 12.38 -19.09
N GLU A 188 -4.66 13.60 -19.56
CA GLU A 188 -3.79 14.31 -20.51
C GLU A 188 -2.70 15.15 -19.81
N LYS A 189 -2.60 15.07 -18.47
CA LYS A 189 -1.60 15.80 -17.68
C LYS A 189 -0.36 14.94 -17.43
N ARG A 190 0.77 15.62 -17.31
CA ARG A 190 2.03 15.03 -16.87
C ARG A 190 2.18 15.23 -15.36
N LEU A 191 2.70 14.24 -14.65
CA LEU A 191 2.82 14.29 -13.19
C LEU A 191 4.29 14.48 -12.83
N SER A 192 4.65 15.63 -12.27
CA SER A 192 6.02 15.86 -11.82
C SER A 192 6.31 15.05 -10.56
N ASP A 193 7.53 14.52 -10.47
CA ASP A 193 8.01 13.89 -9.23
C ASP A 193 8.26 14.88 -8.09
N TRP A 194 8.31 16.19 -8.39
CA TRP A 194 8.35 17.24 -7.39
C TRP A 194 7.04 17.32 -6.62
N HIS A 195 7.13 17.60 -5.31
CA HIS A 195 5.96 17.89 -4.49
C HIS A 195 6.24 18.99 -3.45
N GLU A 196 5.18 19.66 -3.00
CA GLU A 196 5.25 20.60 -1.89
C GLU A 196 5.86 19.89 -0.66
N GLY A 197 6.81 20.50 0.05
CA GLY A 197 7.50 19.85 1.18
C GLY A 197 8.78 19.10 0.85
N MET A 198 9.14 18.96 -0.44
CA MET A 198 10.54 18.75 -0.80
C MET A 198 11.39 19.94 -0.33
N ARG A 199 12.63 19.66 0.08
CA ARG A 199 13.58 20.70 0.49
C ARG A 199 14.01 21.50 -0.74
N PRO A 200 13.80 22.84 -0.78
CA PRO A 200 14.14 23.65 -1.95
C PRO A 200 15.62 23.57 -2.34
N GLU A 201 16.50 23.32 -1.37
CA GLU A 201 17.94 23.20 -1.59
C GLU A 201 18.33 21.87 -2.28
N ILE A 202 17.47 20.85 -2.15
CA ILE A 202 17.66 19.54 -2.78
C ILE A 202 16.98 19.52 -4.15
N MET A 203 15.74 20.02 -4.21
CA MET A 203 14.95 20.04 -5.43
C MET A 203 14.09 21.32 -5.46
N PRO A 204 14.54 22.38 -6.17
CA PRO A 204 13.78 23.61 -6.28
C PRO A 204 12.47 23.34 -7.01
N LYS A 205 11.44 24.14 -6.69
CA LYS A 205 10.16 24.06 -7.39
C LYS A 205 10.38 24.32 -8.89
N PRO A 206 10.00 23.38 -9.77
CA PRO A 206 10.20 23.57 -11.19
C PRO A 206 9.18 24.58 -11.75
N ASP A 207 9.61 25.33 -12.76
CA ASP A 207 8.74 26.18 -13.58
C ASP A 207 8.25 25.35 -14.78
N LEU A 208 7.03 24.83 -14.67
CA LEU A 208 6.43 23.93 -15.65
C LEU A 208 5.13 24.54 -16.19
N GLY A 209 4.82 24.20 -17.45
CA GLY A 209 3.59 24.64 -18.10
C GLY A 209 2.33 24.02 -17.49
N SER A 210 1.16 24.51 -17.93
CA SER A 210 -0.15 24.09 -17.43
C SER A 210 -0.50 22.62 -17.66
N GLU A 211 0.24 21.93 -18.52
CA GLU A 211 0.15 20.49 -18.77
C GLU A 211 0.73 19.63 -17.64
N TRP A 212 1.51 20.22 -16.73
CA TRP A 212 2.09 19.54 -15.59
C TRP A 212 1.28 19.73 -14.31
N VAL A 213 1.25 18.68 -13.51
CA VAL A 213 0.69 18.68 -12.15
C VAL A 213 1.84 18.44 -11.18
N LEU A 214 1.94 19.33 -10.19
CA LEU A 214 2.89 19.21 -9.09
C LEU A 214 2.24 18.47 -7.93
N GLY A 215 3.04 17.68 -7.21
CA GLY A 215 2.56 17.01 -6.00
C GLY A 215 2.24 17.99 -4.87
N CYS A 216 1.21 17.68 -4.11
CA CYS A 216 0.89 18.32 -2.83
C CYS A 216 1.81 17.77 -1.72
N ASN A 217 1.80 18.42 -0.56
CA ASN A 217 2.65 18.01 0.55
C ASN A 217 2.20 16.68 1.16
N PRO A 218 3.04 15.62 1.15
CA PRO A 218 2.64 14.31 1.65
C PRO A 218 2.15 14.32 3.10
N VAL A 219 2.65 15.23 3.94
CA VAL A 219 2.21 15.32 5.35
C VAL A 219 0.77 15.83 5.49
N GLU A 220 0.22 16.47 4.46
CA GLU A 220 -1.14 17.02 4.47
C GLU A 220 -2.19 16.00 4.05
N LEU A 221 -1.77 14.81 3.58
CA LEU A 221 -2.63 13.66 3.33
C LEU A 221 -2.43 12.61 4.43
N VAL A 222 -3.40 12.51 5.33
CA VAL A 222 -3.33 11.60 6.47
C VAL A 222 -3.95 10.26 6.10
N PHE A 223 -3.33 9.16 6.54
CA PHE A 223 -3.87 7.82 6.38
C PHE A 223 -4.17 7.23 7.75
N GLU A 224 -5.42 6.87 7.97
CA GLU A 224 -5.91 6.26 9.20
C GLU A 224 -6.20 4.79 8.94
N ASN A 225 -5.42 3.92 9.59
CA ASN A 225 -5.73 2.50 9.60
C ASN A 225 -6.96 2.28 10.50
N ARG A 226 -8.08 1.92 9.88
CA ARG A 226 -9.37 1.58 10.51
C ARG A 226 -9.70 0.10 10.33
N THR A 227 -8.67 -0.72 10.20
CA THR A 227 -8.80 -2.18 10.17
C THR A 227 -9.30 -2.66 11.52
N GLU A 228 -10.54 -3.16 11.56
CA GLU A 228 -11.17 -3.76 12.74
C GLU A 228 -11.47 -5.23 12.43
N ASP A 229 -11.19 -6.12 13.38
CA ASP A 229 -11.53 -7.55 13.34
C ASP A 229 -11.15 -8.29 12.05
N SER A 230 -10.05 -7.89 11.40
CA SER A 230 -9.52 -8.55 10.20
C SER A 230 -8.86 -9.89 10.56
N THR A 231 -9.70 -10.90 10.77
CA THR A 231 -9.30 -12.24 11.18
C THR A 231 -9.77 -13.30 10.19
N PHE A 232 -9.05 -14.42 10.15
CA PHE A 232 -9.43 -15.63 9.42
C PHE A 232 -8.93 -16.86 10.16
N GLN A 233 -9.43 -18.03 9.81
CA GLN A 233 -9.03 -19.30 10.40
C GLN A 233 -8.33 -20.20 9.38
N PHE A 234 -7.26 -20.88 9.78
CA PHE A 234 -6.74 -21.97 8.97
C PHE A 234 -7.62 -23.21 9.17
N VAL A 235 -8.05 -23.82 8.09
CA VAL A 235 -8.90 -25.03 8.11
C VAL A 235 -8.20 -26.16 7.38
N GLU A 236 -8.63 -27.40 7.63
CA GLU A 236 -8.14 -28.56 6.89
C GLU A 236 -8.37 -28.41 5.37
#